data_AF-A0A2S9FSF7-F1
#
_entry.id   AF-A0A2S9FSF7-F1
#
_cell.length_a   1.000
_cell.length_b   1.000
_cell.length_c   1.000
_cell.angle_alpha   90.00
_cell.angle_beta   90.00
_cell.angle_gamma   90.00
#
_symmetry.space_group_name_H-M   'P 1'
#
loop_
_entity.id
_entity.type
_entity.pdbx_description
1 polymer ?
#
loop_
_entity_poly.entity_id
_entity_poly.type
_entity_poly.pdbx_seq_one_letter_code
_entity_poly.pdbx_strand_id
1 'polypeptide(L)'
;AALWAVDQAIDRDVPLRLVYVVDSDEHAEVDPHEQARRLATAEVAVRFALTAVESTERPVKIEMEILQGRPVQTLLEAARSAVMLCLGARGH
;
A
#
# COMPACT_ATOMS: atom_id res chain seq x y z
N ALA A 1 -0.10 -10.28 -4.36
CA ALA A 1 -0.51 -10.01 -2.97
C ALA A 1 -1.90 -9.36 -2.93
N ALA A 2 -2.09 -8.16 -3.52
CA ALA A 2 -3.37 -7.45 -3.49
C ALA A 2 -4.58 -8.28 -3.93
N LEU A 3 -4.50 -9.01 -5.05
CA LEU A 3 -5.60 -9.87 -5.53
C LEU A 3 -6.00 -10.96 -4.53
N TRP A 4 -5.04 -11.57 -3.83
CA TRP A 4 -5.34 -12.57 -2.79
C TRP A 4 -5.94 -11.92 -1.53
N ALA A 5 -5.51 -10.70 -1.20
CA ALA A 5 -6.03 -9.96 -0.07
C ALA A 5 -7.52 -9.60 -0.24
N VAL A 6 -8.02 -9.51 -1.48
CA VAL A 6 -9.44 -9.31 -1.78
C VAL A 6 -10.30 -10.44 -1.22
N ASP A 7 -9.93 -11.70 -1.51
CA ASP A 7 -10.64 -12.87 -0.97
C ASP A 7 -10.67 -12.83 0.56
N GLN A 8 -9.52 -12.53 1.18
CA GLN A 8 -9.41 -12.50 2.65
C GLN A 8 -10.22 -11.38 3.31
N ALA A 9 -10.37 -10.24 2.63
CA ALA A 9 -11.15 -9.11 3.11
C ALA A 9 -12.66 -9.41 3.03
N ILE A 10 -13.11 -10.03 1.93
CA ILE A 10 -14.51 -10.45 1.75
C ILE A 10 -14.90 -11.51 2.78
N ASP A 11 -14.08 -12.55 2.95
CA ASP A 11 -14.35 -13.64 3.90
C ASP A 11 -14.47 -13.16 5.36
N ARG A 12 -13.87 -12.00 5.68
CA ARG A 12 -13.86 -11.41 7.03
C ARG A 12 -14.77 -10.21 7.18
N ASP A 13 -15.45 -9.79 6.11
CA ASP A 13 -16.28 -8.58 6.07
C ASP A 13 -15.52 -7.33 6.58
N VAL A 14 -14.28 -7.14 6.11
CA VAL A 14 -13.42 -6.00 6.48
C VAL A 14 -12.98 -5.21 5.25
N PRO A 15 -12.68 -3.90 5.39
CA PRO A 15 -12.14 -3.12 4.28
C PRO A 15 -10.74 -3.60 3.88
N LEU A 16 -10.43 -3.53 2.58
CA LEU A 16 -9.10 -3.73 2.03
C LEU A 16 -8.37 -2.39 1.94
N ARG A 17 -7.32 -2.21 2.74
CA ARG A 17 -6.48 -1.02 2.66
C ARG A 17 -5.20 -1.27 1.86
N LEU A 18 -5.02 -0.54 0.77
CA LEU A 18 -3.81 -0.52 -0.04
C LEU A 18 -2.85 0.54 0.50
N VAL A 19 -1.73 0.10 1.08
CA VAL A 19 -0.70 0.97 1.66
C VAL A 19 0.56 0.93 0.82
N TYR A 20 1.08 2.10 0.44
CA TYR A 20 2.40 2.24 -0.15
C TYR A 20 3.27 3.13 0.74
N VAL A 21 4.49 2.70 1.05
CA VAL A 21 5.43 3.50 1.83
C VAL A 21 6.49 4.05 0.89
N VAL A 22 6.56 5.37 0.79
CA VAL A 22 7.68 6.07 0.17
C VAL A 22 8.82 6.07 1.17
N ASP A 23 9.92 5.41 0.80
CA ASP A 23 11.13 5.40 1.62
C ASP A 23 11.67 6.81 1.76
N SER A 24 11.65 7.30 2.99
CA SER A 24 12.22 8.56 3.41
C SER A 24 13.04 8.30 4.67
N ASP A 25 14.37 8.35 4.54
CA ASP A 25 15.24 8.38 5.71
C ASP A 25 15.20 9.79 6.30
N GLU A 26 14.76 9.91 7.55
CA GLU A 26 14.68 11.20 8.27
C GLU A 26 16.03 11.94 8.32
N HIS A 27 17.15 11.26 8.09
CA HIS A 27 18.49 11.85 8.13
C HIS A 27 19.07 12.19 6.74
N ALA A 28 18.38 11.84 5.66
CA ALA A 28 18.86 12.12 4.31
C ALA A 28 18.19 13.39 3.76
N GLU A 29 18.99 14.39 3.39
CA GLU A 29 18.50 15.48 2.56
C GLU A 29 18.17 14.90 1.17
N VAL A 30 16.88 14.70 0.90
CA VAL A 30 16.39 14.26 -0.40
C VAL A 30 16.09 15.48 -1.25
N ASP A 31 16.62 15.50 -2.47
CA ASP A 31 16.32 16.54 -3.44
C ASP A 31 14.78 16.63 -3.70
N PRO A 32 14.18 17.83 -3.73
CA PRO A 32 12.74 17.99 -3.96
C PRO A 32 12.22 17.34 -5.24
N HIS A 33 13.01 17.29 -6.32
CA HIS A 33 12.61 16.60 -7.55
C HIS A 33 12.64 15.08 -7.38
N GLU A 34 13.60 14.56 -6.62
CA GLU A 34 13.64 13.14 -6.29
C GLU A 34 12.44 12.75 -5.41
N GLN A 35 12.09 13.56 -4.42
CA GLN A 35 10.91 13.34 -3.59
C GLN A 35 9.62 13.35 -4.42
N ALA A 36 9.46 14.31 -5.34
CA ALA A 36 8.32 14.37 -6.24
C ALA A 36 8.24 13.12 -7.15
N ARG A 37 9.38 12.63 -7.64
CA ARG A 37 9.44 11.41 -8.47
C ARG A 37 9.05 10.16 -7.68
N ARG A 38 9.49 10.06 -6.42
CA ARG A 38 9.11 8.95 -5.52
C ARG A 38 7.61 8.95 -5.24
N LEU A 39 7.03 10.12 -4.97
CA LEU A 39 5.59 10.27 -4.76
C LEU A 39 4.78 9.91 -6.01
N ALA A 40 5.18 10.40 -7.19
CA ALA A 40 4.53 10.03 -8.45
C ALA A 40 4.58 8.52 -8.72
N THR A 41 5.70 7.87 -8.37
CA THR A 41 5.84 6.41 -8.47
C THR A 41 4.88 5.69 -7.53
N ALA A 42 4.75 6.17 -6.28
CA ALA A 42 3.81 5.63 -5.30
C ALA A 42 2.35 5.74 -5.80
N GLU A 43 1.97 6.90 -6.32
CA GLU A 43 0.62 7.13 -6.86
C GLU A 43 0.31 6.18 -8.02
N VAL A 44 1.25 6.01 -8.96
CA VAL A 44 1.09 5.08 -10.09
C VAL A 44 0.97 3.64 -9.59
N ALA A 45 1.81 3.22 -8.65
CA ALA A 45 1.79 1.87 -8.11
C ALA A 45 0.47 1.57 -7.38
N VAL A 46 0.00 2.49 -6.54
CA VAL A 46 -1.28 2.36 -5.83
C VAL A 46 -2.45 2.34 -6.82
N ARG A 47 -2.43 3.22 -7.83
CA ARG A 47 -3.47 3.25 -8.86
C ARG A 47 -3.53 1.94 -9.64
N PHE A 48 -2.38 1.37 -10.01
CA PHE A 48 -2.31 0.09 -10.69
C PHE A 48 -2.89 -1.03 -9.83
N ALA A 49 -2.54 -1.08 -8.54
CA ALA A 49 -3.09 -2.04 -7.60
C ALA A 49 -4.61 -1.89 -7.44
N LEU A 50 -5.10 -0.65 -7.34
CA LEU A 50 -6.53 -0.35 -7.29
C LEU A 50 -7.25 -0.89 -8.54
N THR A 51 -6.79 -0.51 -9.73
CA THR A 51 -7.42 -0.96 -10.99
C THR A 51 -7.43 -2.48 -11.12
N ALA A 52 -6.35 -3.16 -10.69
CA ALA A 52 -6.31 -4.62 -10.67
C ALA A 52 -7.35 -5.23 -9.71
N VAL A 53 -7.56 -4.62 -8.54
CA VAL A 53 -8.59 -5.05 -7.58
C VAL A 53 -9.99 -4.75 -8.09
N GLU A 54 -10.25 -3.54 -8.61
CA GLU A 54 -11.56 -3.15 -9.17
C GLU A 54 -11.96 -4.06 -10.34
N SER A 55 -11.00 -4.46 -11.17
CA SER A 55 -11.22 -5.40 -12.28
C SER A 55 -11.63 -6.81 -11.83
N THR A 56 -11.54 -7.13 -10.54
CA THR A 56 -12.08 -8.39 -10.00
C THR A 56 -13.60 -8.38 -9.85
N GLU A 57 -14.25 -7.21 -9.99
CA GLU A 57 -15.70 -7.01 -9.86
C GLU A 57 -16.29 -7.52 -8.53
N ARG A 58 -15.46 -7.58 -7.49
CA ARG A 58 -15.85 -8.07 -6.17
C ARG A 58 -16.27 -6.92 -5.24
N PRO A 59 -17.28 -7.14 -4.37
CA PRO A 59 -17.83 -6.11 -3.51
C PRO A 59 -16.97 -5.89 -2.24
N VAL A 60 -15.72 -5.43 -2.40
CA VAL A 60 -14.84 -5.07 -1.28
C VAL A 60 -14.70 -3.56 -1.17
N LYS A 61 -14.79 -3.01 0.05
CA LYS A 61 -14.49 -1.59 0.29
C LYS A 61 -12.97 -1.38 0.23
N ILE A 62 -12.51 -0.54 -0.68
CA ILE A 62 -11.08 -0.26 -0.87
C ILE A 62 -10.73 1.09 -0.26
N GLU A 63 -9.67 1.13 0.54
CA GLU A 63 -9.05 2.35 1.06
C GLU A 63 -7.61 2.44 0.54
N MET A 64 -7.11 3.65 0.31
CA MET A 64 -5.77 3.89 -0.23
C MET A 64 -5.01 4.86 0.67
N GLU A 65 -3.75 4.54 0.96
CA GLU A 65 -2.92 5.35 1.84
C GLU A 65 -1.47 5.34 1.33
N ILE A 66 -0.90 6.52 1.10
CA ILE A 66 0.51 6.69 0.79
C ILE A 66 1.16 7.27 2.04
N LEU A 67 2.05 6.50 2.65
CA LEU A 67 2.78 6.87 3.85
C LEU A 67 4.22 7.22 3.50
N GLN A 68 4.85 8.04 4.33
CA GLN A 68 6.28 8.32 4.26
C GLN A 68 6.95 7.74 5.50
N GLY A 69 8.14 7.17 5.33
CA GLY A 69 8.94 6.65 6.43
C GLY A 69 9.71 5.39 6.04
N ARG A 70 10.22 4.70 7.05
CA ARG A 70 10.94 3.44 6.87
C ARG A 70 9.92 2.32 6.56
N PRO A 71 9.96 1.67 5.38
CA PRO A 71 8.90 0.76 4.93
C PRO A 71 8.50 -0.30 5.96
N VAL A 72 9.48 -0.95 6.59
CA VAL A 72 9.21 -2.00 7.60
C VAL A 72 8.51 -1.43 8.83
N GLN A 73 8.98 -0.30 9.36
CA GLN A 73 8.41 0.29 10.58
C GLN A 73 7.00 0.82 10.33
N THR A 74 6.83 1.57 9.24
CA THR A 74 5.55 2.16 8.84
C THR A 74 4.50 1.09 8.53
N LEU A 75 4.87 0.00 7.86
CA LEU A 75 3.95 -1.12 7.61
C LEU A 75 3.57 -1.86 8.89
N LEU A 76 4.52 -2.07 9.81
CA LEU A 76 4.24 -2.68 11.11
C LEU A 76 3.31 -1.81 11.96
N GLU A 77 3.45 -0.49 11.89
CA GLU A 77 2.57 0.45 12.56
C GLU A 77 1.15 0.41 11.97
N ALA A 78 1.03 0.49 10.63
CA ALA A 78 -0.25 0.37 9.93
C ALA A 78 -0.94 -0.98 10.23
N ALA A 79 -0.16 -2.05 10.37
CA ALA A 79 -0.67 -3.38 10.69
C ALA A 79 -1.31 -3.46 12.08
N ARG A 80 -1.00 -2.56 13.03
CA ARG A 80 -1.62 -2.56 14.37
C ARG A 80 -3.13 -2.35 14.34
N SER A 81 -3.61 -1.60 13.34
CA SER A 81 -5.05 -1.40 13.10
C SER A 81 -5.66 -2.41 12.13
N ALA A 82 -4.86 -3.33 11.57
CA ALA A 82 -5.30 -4.27 10.56
C ALA A 82 -5.50 -5.67 11.14
N VAL A 83 -6.50 -6.38 10.61
CA VAL A 83 -6.73 -7.80 10.95
C VAL A 83 -5.66 -8.70 10.31
N MET A 84 -5.14 -8.30 9.15
CA MET A 84 -4.13 -9.04 8.40
C MET A 84 -3.28 -8.08 7.55
N LEU A 85 -1.96 -8.31 7.52
CA LEU A 85 -1.04 -7.63 6.61
C LEU A 85 -0.67 -8.57 5.46
N CYS A 86 -0.95 -8.16 4.22
CA CYS A 86 -0.65 -8.94 3.01
C CYS A 86 0.50 -8.31 2.23
N LEU A 87 1.65 -8.98 2.14
CA LEU A 87 2.82 -8.51 1.40
C LEU A 87 3.16 -9.43 0.23
N GLY A 88 3.80 -8.89 -0.81
CA GLY A 88 4.40 -9.70 -1.86
C GLY A 88 5.67 -10.37 -1.35
N ALA A 89 5.90 -11.64 -1.72
CA ALA A 89 7.13 -12.35 -1.35
C ALA A 89 8.40 -11.71 -1.94
N ARG A 90 8.25 -10.90 -2.99
CA ARG A 90 9.30 -10.04 -3.56
C ARG A 90 8.72 -8.64 -3.78
N GLY A 91 9.43 -7.65 -3.27
CA GLY A 91 9.24 -6.24 -3.62
C GLY A 91 10.09 -5.87 -4.83
N HIS A 92 9.74 -4.77 -5.49
CA HIS A 92 10.43 -4.25 -6.67
C HIS A 92 11.44 -3.17 -6.33
#